data_AF-A0AAV0EAM5-F1
#
_entry.id   AF-A0AAV0EAM5-F1
#
_cell.length_a   1.000
_cell.length_b   1.000
_cell.length_c   1.000
_cell.angle_alpha   90.00
_cell.angle_beta   90.00
_cell.angle_gamma   90.00
#
_symmetry.space_group_name_H-M   'P 1'
#
loop_
_entity.id
_entity.type
_entity.pdbx_description
1 polymer ?
#
loop_
_entity_poly.entity_id
_entity_poly.type
_entity_poly.pdbx_seq_one_letter_code
_entity_poly.pdbx_strand_id
1 'polypeptide(L)'
;MSLSRYLSRKPLTTRILEIHHLRSLSTTAAAHPTAFHKNQHPQNHSFLPPNEYLNSWKPPKDPKEAEAKLALLRRDYAKKVKEVRKEYIKEVEVMRLEKLRKAEAKKEALRIANEERKAAKAAEKKAKAEERAIFEEQFRQTLLKERQEKLEYWKMREKKIEEKRKEKIELLRKKSSLWIDEKLLEPKAFEGSVCPSIKDMKETKR
;
A
#
# COMPACT_ATOMS: atom_id res chain seq x y z
N MET A 1 44.93 -63.72 16.87
CA MET A 1 45.37 -63.74 15.45
C MET A 1 44.14 -63.78 14.56
N SER A 2 44.14 -62.97 13.50
CA SER A 2 43.16 -62.91 12.40
C SER A 2 41.84 -62.17 12.64
N LEU A 3 41.85 -60.90 12.22
CA LEU A 3 40.68 -60.11 11.79
C LEU A 3 40.18 -60.65 10.45
N SER A 4 38.89 -60.91 10.30
CA SER A 4 38.28 -61.08 8.97
C SER A 4 37.02 -60.24 8.82
N ARG A 5 37.10 -59.31 7.88
CA ARG A 5 36.11 -58.30 7.51
C ARG A 5 35.20 -58.90 6.45
N TYR A 6 33.88 -58.93 6.68
CA TYR A 6 32.91 -58.88 5.57
C TYR A 6 31.68 -58.08 6.01
N LEU A 7 31.77 -56.77 5.82
CA LEU A 7 30.62 -55.87 5.86
C LEU A 7 29.82 -56.03 4.56
N SER A 8 28.63 -56.61 4.71
CA SER A 8 27.37 -56.28 4.03
C SER A 8 27.47 -55.52 2.69
N ARG A 9 27.40 -56.26 1.58
CA ARG A 9 26.94 -55.71 0.28
C ARG A 9 25.44 -55.98 0.14
N LYS A 10 24.63 -54.91 0.16
CA LYS A 10 23.25 -54.92 -0.37
C LYS A 10 23.22 -54.04 -1.62
N PRO A 11 22.64 -54.49 -2.75
CA PRO A 11 22.49 -53.65 -3.94
C PRO A 11 21.26 -52.72 -3.83
N LEU A 12 21.42 -51.50 -4.32
CA LEU A 12 20.33 -50.55 -4.57
C LEU A 12 19.45 -51.07 -5.71
N THR A 13 18.14 -51.19 -5.46
CA THR A 13 17.13 -51.24 -6.53
C THR A 13 16.18 -50.05 -6.37
N THR A 14 16.16 -49.26 -7.44
CA THR A 14 15.37 -48.06 -7.72
C THR A 14 13.89 -48.19 -7.37
N ARG A 15 13.40 -47.36 -6.44
CA ARG A 15 11.98 -46.99 -6.37
C ARG A 15 11.81 -45.69 -7.17
N ILE A 16 11.17 -45.82 -8.32
CA ILE A 16 10.64 -44.73 -9.13
C ILE A 16 9.52 -44.09 -8.30
N LEU A 17 9.68 -42.83 -7.91
CA LEU A 17 8.59 -41.99 -7.42
C LEU A 17 8.24 -41.03 -8.55
N GLU A 18 7.14 -41.33 -9.22
CA GLU A 18 6.44 -40.41 -10.12
C GLU A 18 5.95 -39.20 -9.31
N ILE A 19 6.62 -38.06 -9.48
CA ILE A 19 6.13 -36.78 -8.98
C ILE A 19 5.41 -36.10 -10.13
N HIS A 20 4.09 -36.24 -10.12
CA HIS A 20 3.19 -35.44 -10.94
C HIS A 20 3.34 -33.96 -10.56
N HIS A 21 4.01 -33.17 -11.40
CA HIS A 21 4.05 -31.73 -11.27
C HIS A 21 2.68 -31.13 -11.64
N LEU A 22 1.90 -30.82 -10.61
CA LEU A 22 0.68 -30.04 -10.72
C LEU A 22 1.01 -28.62 -11.18
N ARG A 23 0.72 -28.37 -12.45
CA ARG A 23 0.09 -27.17 -13.03
C ARG A 23 -0.09 -25.99 -12.05
N SER A 24 0.84 -25.03 -12.08
CA SER A 24 0.64 -23.71 -11.46
C SER A 24 0.07 -22.74 -12.51
N LEU A 25 -1.07 -22.14 -12.21
CA LEU A 25 -1.76 -21.14 -13.02
C LEU A 25 -1.05 -19.78 -12.86
N SER A 26 -0.61 -19.19 -13.97
CA SER A 26 0.01 -17.86 -14.01
C SER A 26 -1.07 -16.78 -14.07
N THR A 27 -1.15 -15.96 -13.02
CA THR A 27 -1.84 -14.67 -13.04
C THR A 27 -0.92 -13.58 -13.58
N THR A 28 -1.48 -12.80 -14.49
CA THR A 28 -0.96 -11.60 -15.15
C THR A 28 -0.46 -10.53 -14.17
N ALA A 29 0.77 -10.04 -14.34
CA ALA A 29 1.14 -8.63 -14.16
C ALA A 29 2.60 -8.35 -14.54
N ALA A 30 2.76 -7.37 -15.43
CA ALA A 30 3.93 -6.50 -15.62
C ALA A 30 5.29 -7.14 -15.91
N ALA A 31 5.74 -6.92 -17.15
CA ALA A 31 7.11 -7.09 -17.59
C ALA A 31 8.08 -6.26 -16.72
N HIS A 32 8.67 -6.90 -15.72
CA HIS A 32 9.97 -6.51 -15.19
C HIS A 32 10.96 -7.53 -15.72
N PRO A 33 11.94 -7.14 -16.57
CA PRO A 33 13.04 -8.03 -16.87
C PRO A 33 13.76 -8.26 -15.55
N THR A 34 13.65 -9.47 -15.01
CA THR A 34 14.49 -9.92 -13.90
C THR A 34 15.92 -9.75 -14.36
N ALA A 35 16.56 -8.69 -13.88
CA ALA A 35 17.95 -8.42 -14.14
C ALA A 35 18.75 -9.60 -13.60
N PHE A 36 19.07 -10.55 -14.48
CA PHE A 36 20.18 -11.45 -14.27
C PHE A 36 21.40 -10.54 -14.13
N HIS A 37 21.77 -10.23 -12.88
CA HIS A 37 23.04 -9.62 -12.55
C HIS A 37 24.11 -10.63 -12.97
N LYS A 38 24.47 -10.62 -14.26
CA LYS A 38 25.72 -11.19 -14.73
C LYS A 38 26.78 -10.44 -13.94
N ASN A 39 27.44 -11.15 -13.02
CA ASN A 39 28.70 -10.72 -12.45
C ASN A 39 29.67 -10.58 -13.63
N GLN A 40 29.63 -9.43 -14.31
CA GLN A 40 30.66 -9.03 -15.23
C GLN A 40 31.87 -8.74 -14.35
N HIS A 41 32.62 -9.79 -14.05
CA HIS A 41 33.97 -9.62 -13.55
C HIS A 41 34.67 -8.77 -14.62
N PRO A 42 35.21 -7.58 -14.28
CA PRO A 42 35.95 -6.82 -15.27
C PRO A 42 37.03 -7.75 -15.84
N GLN A 43 36.96 -7.97 -17.15
CA GLN A 43 37.91 -8.77 -17.92
C GLN A 43 39.23 -7.98 -18.01
N ASN A 44 39.87 -7.75 -16.86
CA ASN A 44 41.17 -7.08 -16.77
C ASN A 44 42.29 -8.14 -16.92
N HIS A 45 42.13 -9.10 -17.82
CA HIS A 45 43.18 -10.07 -18.12
C HIS A 45 43.84 -9.62 -19.41
N SER A 46 45.02 -9.02 -19.31
CA SER A 46 45.90 -8.91 -20.45
C SER A 46 46.54 -10.27 -20.70
N PHE A 47 46.32 -10.83 -21.88
CA PHE A 47 47.02 -12.04 -22.28
C PHE A 47 48.50 -11.72 -22.45
N LEU A 48 49.35 -12.50 -21.78
CA LEU A 48 50.80 -12.38 -21.97
C LEU A 48 51.19 -12.94 -23.35
N PRO A 49 52.26 -12.40 -23.98
CA PRO A 49 52.76 -12.91 -25.24
C PRO A 49 53.22 -14.39 -25.09
N PRO A 50 53.25 -15.15 -26.20
CA PRO A 50 53.73 -16.53 -26.21
C PRO A 50 55.11 -16.66 -25.54
N ASN A 51 55.25 -17.62 -24.63
CA ASN A 51 56.48 -17.78 -23.86
C ASN A 51 57.46 -18.72 -24.58
N GLU A 52 58.58 -18.17 -25.06
CA GLU A 52 59.66 -18.91 -25.73
C GLU A 52 60.53 -19.74 -24.76
N TYR A 53 60.36 -19.56 -23.45
CA TYR A 53 61.18 -20.21 -22.43
C TYR A 53 61.23 -21.73 -22.56
N LEU A 54 60.09 -22.37 -22.87
CA LEU A 54 59.99 -23.83 -23.01
C LEU A 54 60.90 -24.39 -24.12
N ASN A 55 61.29 -23.58 -25.11
CA ASN A 55 62.11 -24.01 -26.25
C ASN A 55 63.61 -23.73 -26.06
N SER A 56 64.00 -23.05 -24.97
CA SER A 56 65.37 -22.60 -24.74
C SER A 56 66.21 -23.54 -23.85
N TRP A 57 65.64 -24.65 -23.37
CA TRP A 57 66.32 -25.56 -22.47
C TRP A 57 67.38 -26.39 -23.20
N LYS A 58 68.65 -26.28 -22.78
CA LYS A 58 69.76 -27.12 -23.26
C LYS A 58 70.17 -28.11 -22.15
N PRO A 59 70.20 -29.43 -22.41
CA PRO A 59 70.57 -30.40 -21.40
C PRO A 59 72.05 -30.24 -20.98
N PRO A 60 72.35 -30.13 -19.68
CA PRO A 60 73.73 -30.13 -19.20
C PRO A 60 74.42 -31.47 -19.47
N LYS A 61 75.73 -31.45 -19.76
CA LYS A 61 76.51 -32.64 -20.13
C LYS A 61 76.94 -33.48 -18.93
N ASP A 62 77.15 -32.84 -17.77
CA ASP A 62 77.59 -33.50 -16.54
C ASP A 62 76.43 -33.67 -15.53
N PRO A 63 76.27 -34.87 -14.92
CA PRO A 63 75.12 -35.18 -14.06
C PRO A 63 75.10 -34.36 -12.77
N LYS A 64 76.27 -34.11 -12.15
CA LYS A 64 76.39 -33.35 -10.90
C LYS A 64 76.02 -31.87 -11.09
N GLU A 65 76.35 -31.30 -12.24
CA GLU A 65 75.96 -29.93 -12.58
C GLU A 65 74.46 -29.80 -12.86
N ALA A 66 73.87 -30.81 -13.52
CA ALA A 66 72.44 -30.84 -13.78
C ALA A 66 71.65 -30.85 -12.47
N GLU A 67 72.09 -31.63 -11.48
CA GLU A 67 71.46 -31.68 -10.16
C GLU A 67 71.55 -30.33 -9.43
N ALA A 68 72.71 -29.69 -9.42
CA ALA A 68 72.90 -28.38 -8.80
C ALA A 68 72.01 -27.30 -9.46
N LYS A 69 71.96 -27.26 -10.80
CA LYS A 69 71.09 -26.34 -11.56
C LYS A 69 69.61 -26.57 -11.26
N LEU A 70 69.19 -27.84 -11.17
CA LEU A 70 67.82 -28.19 -10.83
C LEU A 70 67.46 -27.81 -9.37
N ALA A 71 68.37 -28.02 -8.42
CA ALA A 71 68.16 -27.64 -7.03
C ALA A 71 68.02 -26.12 -6.86
N LEU A 72 68.83 -25.33 -7.56
CA LEU A 72 68.70 -23.87 -7.62
C LEU A 72 67.37 -23.45 -8.24
N LEU A 73 67.00 -24.04 -9.40
CA LEU A 73 65.74 -23.74 -10.07
C LEU A 73 64.53 -24.02 -9.17
N ARG A 74 64.52 -25.18 -8.48
CA ARG A 74 63.47 -25.54 -7.53
C ARG A 74 63.35 -24.53 -6.39
N ARG A 75 64.50 -24.08 -5.84
CA ARG A 75 64.54 -23.07 -4.78
C ARG A 75 64.02 -21.73 -5.26
N ASP A 76 64.47 -21.26 -6.41
CA ASP A 76 64.09 -19.95 -6.95
C ASP A 76 62.64 -19.93 -7.39
N TYR A 77 62.15 -21.00 -8.00
CA TYR A 77 60.72 -21.15 -8.31
C TYR A 77 59.87 -21.13 -7.04
N ALA A 78 60.27 -21.89 -6.01
CA ALA A 78 59.55 -21.90 -4.73
C ALA A 78 59.51 -20.52 -4.07
N LYS A 79 60.60 -19.74 -4.15
CA LYS A 79 60.63 -18.35 -3.66
C LYS A 79 59.67 -17.47 -4.44
N LYS A 80 59.75 -17.47 -5.79
CA LYS A 80 58.87 -16.67 -6.67
C LYS A 80 57.39 -16.99 -6.44
N VAL A 81 57.02 -18.27 -6.39
CA VAL A 81 55.63 -18.69 -6.14
C VAL A 81 55.17 -18.27 -4.74
N LYS A 82 56.06 -18.31 -3.74
CA LYS A 82 55.74 -17.85 -2.38
C LYS A 82 55.47 -16.34 -2.33
N GLU A 83 56.22 -15.54 -3.09
CA GLU A 83 56.00 -14.10 -3.23
C GLU A 83 54.66 -13.80 -3.90
N VAL A 84 54.40 -14.42 -5.06
CA VAL A 84 53.12 -14.29 -5.78
C VAL A 84 51.94 -14.69 -4.88
N ARG A 85 52.07 -15.76 -4.10
CA ARG A 85 51.01 -16.17 -3.17
C ARG A 85 50.74 -15.13 -2.08
N LYS A 86 51.78 -14.47 -1.56
CA LYS A 86 51.62 -13.40 -0.57
C LYS A 86 50.95 -12.18 -1.17
N GLU A 87 51.30 -11.81 -2.39
CA GLU A 87 50.67 -10.70 -3.13
C GLU A 87 49.18 -10.99 -3.37
N TYR A 88 48.87 -12.17 -3.89
CA TYR A 88 47.49 -12.60 -4.11
C TYR A 88 46.63 -12.55 -2.84
N ILE A 89 47.17 -13.03 -1.71
CA ILE A 89 46.46 -12.95 -0.41
C ILE A 89 46.14 -11.51 -0.04
N LYS A 90 47.10 -10.59 -0.23
CA LYS A 90 46.89 -9.16 0.04
C LYS A 90 45.84 -8.55 -0.88
N GLU A 91 45.91 -8.83 -2.18
CA GLU A 91 44.93 -8.34 -3.16
C GLU A 91 43.51 -8.79 -2.84
N VAL A 92 43.35 -10.08 -2.51
CA VAL A 92 42.05 -10.64 -2.11
C VAL A 92 41.53 -9.98 -0.84
N GLU A 93 42.39 -9.72 0.14
CA GLU A 93 41.98 -9.06 1.39
C GLU A 93 41.61 -7.58 1.15
N VAL A 94 42.35 -6.86 0.31
CA VAL A 94 41.99 -5.48 -0.10
C VAL A 94 40.61 -5.48 -0.76
N MET A 95 40.36 -6.38 -1.70
CA MET A 95 39.05 -6.52 -2.34
C MET A 95 37.94 -6.83 -1.32
N ARG A 96 38.22 -7.65 -0.31
CA ARG A 96 37.26 -7.97 0.76
C ARG A 96 36.94 -6.72 1.59
N LEU A 97 37.94 -5.95 2.00
CA LEU A 97 37.77 -4.72 2.76
C LEU A 97 36.99 -3.66 1.97
N GLU A 98 37.25 -3.52 0.67
CA GLU A 98 36.47 -2.63 -0.20
C GLU A 98 35.00 -3.02 -0.28
N LYS A 99 34.70 -4.32 -0.37
CA LYS A 99 33.32 -4.82 -0.35
C LYS A 99 32.63 -4.47 0.97
N LEU A 100 33.32 -4.61 2.10
CA LEU A 100 32.79 -4.26 3.41
C LEU A 100 32.48 -2.77 3.51
N ARG A 101 33.44 -1.90 3.14
CA ARG A 101 33.24 -0.44 3.11
C ARG A 101 32.05 -0.03 2.25
N LYS A 102 31.93 -0.62 1.05
CA LYS A 102 30.80 -0.37 0.14
C LYS A 102 29.48 -0.87 0.73
N ALA A 103 29.47 -2.00 1.44
CA ALA A 103 28.28 -2.53 2.08
C ALA A 103 27.82 -1.67 3.26
N GLU A 104 28.75 -1.19 4.09
CA GLU A 104 28.50 -0.27 5.20
C GLU A 104 27.91 1.06 4.71
N ALA A 105 28.55 1.69 3.72
CA ALA A 105 28.04 2.93 3.12
C ALA A 105 26.62 2.77 2.56
N LYS A 106 26.33 1.63 1.89
CA LYS A 106 24.99 1.33 1.39
C LYS A 106 23.98 1.14 2.53
N LYS A 107 24.38 0.45 3.60
CA LYS A 107 23.52 0.22 4.77
C LYS A 107 23.15 1.53 5.47
N GLU A 108 24.11 2.44 5.62
CA GLU A 108 23.89 3.75 6.22
C GLU A 108 23.01 4.63 5.34
N ALA A 109 23.27 4.68 4.03
CA ALA A 109 22.42 5.42 3.09
C ALA A 109 20.96 4.91 3.11
N LEU A 110 20.78 3.59 3.15
CA LEU A 110 19.44 2.99 3.27
C LEU A 110 18.77 3.32 4.61
N ARG A 111 19.53 3.44 5.71
CA ARG A 111 18.97 3.83 7.00
C ARG A 111 18.45 5.27 6.94
N ILE A 112 19.25 6.20 6.45
CA ILE A 112 18.89 7.61 6.31
C ILE A 112 17.64 7.77 5.42
N ALA A 113 17.63 7.15 4.23
CA ALA A 113 16.48 7.22 3.34
C ALA A 113 15.19 6.63 3.96
N ASN A 114 15.32 5.58 4.78
CA ASN A 114 14.18 5.02 5.49
C ASN A 114 13.67 5.92 6.62
N GLU A 115 14.58 6.60 7.33
CA GLU A 115 14.23 7.58 8.36
C GLU A 115 13.51 8.78 7.74
N GLU A 116 14.03 9.32 6.63
CA GLU A 116 13.38 10.39 5.86
C GLU A 116 11.98 9.97 5.37
N ARG A 117 11.85 8.77 4.81
CA ARG A 117 10.54 8.25 4.36
C ARG A 117 9.57 8.09 5.53
N LYS A 118 10.04 7.67 6.70
CA LYS A 118 9.20 7.57 7.90
C LYS A 118 8.78 8.95 8.40
N ALA A 119 9.69 9.92 8.42
CA ALA A 119 9.41 11.29 8.81
C ALA A 119 8.38 11.94 7.87
N ALA A 120 8.54 11.80 6.55
CA ALA A 120 7.59 12.28 5.55
C ALA A 120 6.20 11.65 5.74
N LYS A 121 6.13 10.33 5.93
CA LYS A 121 4.85 9.64 6.21
C LYS A 121 4.22 10.08 7.52
N ALA A 122 5.01 10.39 8.54
CA ALA A 122 4.49 10.87 9.81
C ALA A 122 3.91 12.30 9.67
N ALA A 123 4.58 13.18 8.92
CA ALA A 123 4.08 14.51 8.60
C ALA A 123 2.77 14.43 7.79
N GLU A 124 2.72 13.59 6.75
CA GLU A 124 1.51 13.37 5.95
C GLU A 124 0.34 12.86 6.80
N LYS A 125 0.59 11.92 7.72
CA LYS A 125 -0.44 11.42 8.65
C LYS A 125 -0.95 12.50 9.60
N LYS A 126 -0.08 13.40 10.07
CA LYS A 126 -0.48 14.52 10.93
C LYS A 126 -1.35 15.51 10.17
N ALA A 127 -0.93 15.94 8.98
CA ALA A 127 -1.73 16.81 8.12
C ALA A 127 -3.12 16.21 7.83
N LYS A 128 -3.17 14.91 7.49
CA LYS A 128 -4.45 14.22 7.26
C LYS A 128 -5.33 14.10 8.52
N ALA A 129 -4.72 14.01 9.70
CA ALA A 129 -5.46 14.00 10.96
C ALA A 129 -6.06 15.38 11.26
N GLU A 130 -5.31 16.45 10.98
CA GLU A 130 -5.78 17.83 11.09
C GLU A 130 -6.94 18.10 10.12
N GLU A 131 -6.83 17.66 8.86
CA GLU A 131 -7.93 17.74 7.88
C GLU A 131 -9.20 17.03 8.36
N ARG A 132 -9.06 15.85 8.96
CA ARG A 132 -10.19 15.11 9.54
C ARG A 132 -10.81 15.84 10.72
N ALA A 133 -10.00 16.43 11.59
CA ALA A 133 -10.49 17.22 12.71
C ALA A 133 -11.30 18.44 12.23
N ILE A 134 -10.77 19.18 11.23
CA ILE A 134 -11.47 20.31 10.61
C ILE A 134 -12.79 19.85 9.98
N PHE A 135 -12.79 18.72 9.27
CA PHE A 135 -13.99 18.15 8.67
C PHE A 135 -15.05 17.79 9.72
N GLU A 136 -14.65 17.17 10.83
CA GLU A 136 -15.55 16.84 11.94
C GLU A 136 -16.14 18.08 12.60
N GLU A 137 -15.35 19.14 12.78
CA GLU A 137 -15.83 20.42 13.30
C GLU A 137 -16.85 21.06 12.37
N GLN A 138 -16.56 21.10 11.06
CA GLN A 138 -17.50 21.58 10.05
C GLN A 138 -18.79 20.77 10.06
N PHE A 139 -18.69 19.44 10.17
CA PHE A 139 -19.85 18.55 10.27
C PHE A 139 -20.71 18.82 11.53
N ARG A 140 -20.08 19.13 12.66
CA ARG A 140 -20.82 19.53 13.88
C ARG A 140 -21.53 20.86 13.69
N GLN A 141 -20.88 21.83 13.05
CA GLN A 141 -21.48 23.13 12.77
C GLN A 141 -22.68 23.01 11.84
N THR A 142 -22.61 22.20 10.78
CA THR A 142 -23.76 21.97 9.89
C THR A 142 -24.93 21.31 10.63
N LEU A 143 -24.66 20.33 11.51
CA LEU A 143 -25.71 19.74 12.35
C LEU A 143 -26.41 20.73 13.27
N LEU A 144 -25.68 21.69 13.84
CA LEU A 144 -26.27 22.74 14.68
C LEU A 144 -27.15 23.68 13.87
N LYS A 145 -26.71 24.07 12.66
CA LYS A 145 -27.52 24.89 11.73
C LYS A 145 -28.81 24.18 11.33
N GLU A 146 -28.73 22.93 10.91
CA GLU A 146 -29.89 22.10 10.57
C GLU A 146 -30.89 21.97 11.73
N ARG A 147 -30.40 21.84 12.97
CA ARG A 147 -31.27 21.82 14.16
C ARG A 147 -31.96 23.16 14.38
N GLN A 148 -31.25 24.28 14.20
CA GLN A 148 -31.82 25.62 14.32
C GLN A 148 -32.89 25.88 13.26
N GLU A 149 -32.61 25.57 12.00
CA GLU A 149 -33.56 25.71 10.89
C GLU A 149 -34.84 24.90 11.13
N LYS A 150 -34.70 23.66 11.62
CA LYS A 150 -35.86 22.84 11.99
C LYS A 150 -36.67 23.45 13.14
N LEU A 151 -36.02 23.99 14.17
CA LEU A 151 -36.71 24.66 15.27
C LEU A 151 -37.46 25.91 14.79
N GLU A 152 -36.85 26.70 13.92
CA GLU A 152 -37.49 27.88 13.32
C GLU A 152 -38.68 27.49 12.45
N TYR A 153 -38.53 26.45 11.64
CA TYR A 153 -39.63 25.88 10.86
C TYR A 153 -40.80 25.47 11.74
N TRP A 154 -40.55 24.80 12.87
CA TRP A 154 -41.59 24.42 13.83
C TRP A 154 -42.28 25.62 14.46
N LYS A 155 -41.53 26.64 14.90
CA LYS A 155 -42.11 27.88 15.43
C LYS A 155 -43.02 28.57 14.41
N MET A 156 -42.60 28.64 13.16
CA MET A 156 -43.41 29.22 12.08
C MET A 156 -44.66 28.38 11.79
N ARG A 157 -44.55 27.06 11.91
CA ARG A 157 -45.68 26.14 11.73
C ARG A 157 -46.70 26.26 12.86
N GLU A 158 -46.25 26.36 14.11
CA GLU A 158 -47.12 26.60 15.27
C GLU A 158 -47.88 27.92 15.14
N LYS A 159 -47.19 29.01 14.79
CA LYS A 159 -47.83 30.31 14.52
C LYS A 159 -48.92 30.21 13.45
N LYS A 160 -48.65 29.54 12.33
CA LYS A 160 -49.64 29.31 11.26
C LYS A 160 -50.84 28.49 11.73
N ILE A 161 -50.62 27.51 12.61
CA ILE A 161 -51.71 26.70 13.17
C ILE A 161 -52.56 27.54 14.12
N GLU A 162 -51.95 28.36 14.97
CA GLU A 162 -52.63 29.28 15.87
C GLU A 162 -53.45 30.33 15.11
N GLU A 163 -52.87 30.95 14.07
CA GLU A 163 -53.55 31.89 13.18
C GLU A 163 -54.80 31.24 12.56
N LYS A 164 -54.66 30.05 11.95
CA LYS A 164 -55.80 29.30 11.40
C LYS A 164 -56.84 28.95 12.46
N ARG A 165 -56.43 28.66 13.70
CA ARG A 165 -57.34 28.38 14.81
C ARG A 165 -58.12 29.65 15.20
N LYS A 166 -57.44 30.80 15.30
CA LYS A 166 -58.06 32.10 15.56
C LYS A 166 -59.03 32.50 14.46
N GLU A 167 -58.63 32.40 13.19
CA GLU A 167 -59.49 32.65 12.03
C GLU A 167 -60.76 31.79 12.05
N LYS A 168 -60.65 30.50 12.37
CA LYS A 168 -61.81 29.60 12.52
C LYS A 168 -62.72 30.02 13.66
N ILE A 169 -62.17 30.36 14.83
CA ILE A 169 -62.94 30.82 16.00
C ILE A 169 -63.65 32.13 15.68
N GLU A 170 -62.98 33.09 15.02
CA GLU A 170 -63.57 34.36 14.61
C GLU A 170 -64.69 34.16 13.57
N LEU A 171 -64.48 33.28 12.59
CA LEU A 171 -65.50 32.94 11.61
C LEU A 171 -66.71 32.26 12.27
N LEU A 172 -66.47 31.37 13.23
CA LEU A 172 -67.52 30.77 14.06
C LEU A 172 -68.27 31.84 14.86
N ARG A 173 -67.59 32.78 15.51
CA ARG A 173 -68.19 33.86 16.30
C ARG A 173 -69.08 34.79 15.44
N LYS A 174 -68.64 35.11 14.22
CA LYS A 174 -69.43 35.88 13.24
C LYS A 174 -70.67 35.12 12.73
N LYS A 175 -70.57 33.80 12.58
CA LYS A 175 -71.70 32.95 12.17
C LYS A 175 -72.66 32.67 13.32
N SER A 176 -72.14 32.45 14.53
CA SER A 176 -72.92 32.10 15.71
C SER A 176 -73.81 33.23 16.19
N SER A 177 -73.49 34.50 15.90
CA SER A 177 -74.40 35.62 16.15
C SER A 177 -75.68 35.57 15.31
N LEU A 178 -75.70 34.78 14.23
CA LEU A 178 -76.90 34.51 13.42
C LEU A 178 -77.61 33.21 13.84
N TRP A 179 -77.05 32.45 14.79
CA TRP A 179 -77.68 31.23 15.27
C TRP A 179 -78.89 31.59 16.12
N ILE A 180 -79.90 30.73 16.02
CA ILE A 180 -81.21 30.95 16.61
C ILE A 180 -81.31 30.03 17.82
N ASP A 181 -81.59 30.59 18.99
CA ASP A 181 -81.81 29.79 20.19
C ASP A 181 -83.07 28.93 20.04
N GLU A 182 -83.10 27.77 20.70
CA GLU A 182 -84.18 26.77 20.58
C GLU A 182 -85.58 27.35 20.86
N LYS A 183 -85.67 28.30 21.80
CA LYS A 183 -86.93 28.99 22.16
C LYS A 183 -87.42 29.96 21.08
N LEU A 184 -86.55 30.39 20.18
CA LEU A 184 -86.81 31.35 19.11
C LEU A 184 -86.80 30.70 17.71
N LEU A 185 -86.68 29.37 17.65
CA LEU A 185 -86.55 28.60 16.42
C LEU A 185 -87.87 28.58 15.62
N GLU A 186 -88.97 28.23 16.27
CA GLU A 186 -90.33 28.19 15.69
C GLU A 186 -90.77 29.53 15.08
N PRO A 187 -90.69 30.68 15.79
CA PRO A 187 -91.11 31.96 15.21
C PRO A 187 -90.24 32.41 14.03
N LYS A 188 -88.92 32.18 14.06
CA LYS A 188 -88.03 32.53 12.93
C LYS A 188 -88.18 31.58 11.75
N ALA A 189 -88.51 30.31 11.96
CA ALA A 189 -88.79 29.36 10.88
C ALA A 189 -90.04 29.79 10.08
N PHE A 190 -91.07 30.29 10.79
CA PHE A 190 -92.25 30.86 10.17
C PHE A 190 -91.93 32.12 9.36
N GLU A 191 -91.09 33.02 9.89
CA GLU A 191 -90.64 34.24 9.21
C GLU A 191 -89.82 33.95 7.93
N GLY A 192 -88.92 32.96 7.97
CA GLY A 192 -88.14 32.51 6.81
C GLY A 192 -88.97 31.82 5.72
N SER A 193 -90.12 31.23 6.07
CA SER A 193 -91.06 30.65 5.09
C SER A 193 -91.87 31.71 4.33
N VAL A 194 -92.02 32.91 4.92
CA VAL A 194 -92.79 34.02 4.34
C VAL A 194 -91.90 34.98 3.53
N CYS A 195 -90.60 35.07 3.83
CA CYS A 195 -89.63 35.89 3.08
C CYS A 195 -88.66 35.04 2.22
N PRO A 196 -88.81 35.00 0.88
CA PRO A 196 -87.89 34.27 -0.01
C PRO A 196 -86.49 34.89 -0.02
N SER A 197 -85.44 34.09 -0.23
CA SER A 197 -84.08 34.61 -0.30
C SER A 197 -83.83 35.37 -1.62
N ILE A 198 -83.06 36.46 -1.57
CA ILE A 198 -82.75 37.31 -2.74
C ILE A 198 -81.99 36.54 -3.85
N LYS A 199 -81.39 35.39 -3.55
CA LYS A 199 -80.73 34.53 -4.55
C LYS A 199 -81.75 33.83 -5.46
N ASP A 200 -82.89 33.44 -4.90
CA ASP A 200 -83.96 32.72 -5.62
C ASP A 200 -84.75 33.68 -6.55
N MET A 201 -84.64 35.00 -6.32
CA MET A 201 -85.22 36.03 -7.19
C MET A 201 -84.37 36.42 -8.41
N LYS A 202 -83.10 35.97 -8.50
CA LYS A 202 -82.22 36.26 -9.65
C LYS A 202 -82.21 35.16 -10.70
N GLU A 203 -82.48 33.91 -10.34
CA GLU A 203 -82.59 32.79 -11.29
C GLU A 203 -83.92 32.78 -12.07
N THR A 204 -84.92 33.54 -11.61
CA THR A 204 -86.23 33.68 -12.26
C THR A 204 -86.30 34.83 -13.28
N LYS A 205 -85.18 35.51 -13.57
CA LYS A 205 -85.06 36.50 -14.66
C LYS A 205 -84.03 36.04 -15.70
N ARG A 206 -84.36 34.98 -16.44
CA ARG A 206 -83.86 34.72 -17.80
C ARG A 206 -84.90 33.92 -18.57
#